data_AF-A0A528D5P9-F1
#
_entry.id   AF-A0A528D5P9-F1
#
_cell.length_a   1.000
_cell.length_b   1.000
_cell.length_c   1.000
_cell.angle_alpha   90.00
_cell.angle_beta   90.00
_cell.angle_gamma   90.00
#
_symmetry.space_group_name_H-M   'P 1'
#
loop_
_entity.id
_entity.type
_entity.pdbx_description
1 polymer ?
#
loop_
_entity_poly.entity_id
_entity_poly.type
_entity_poly.pdbx_seq_one_letter_code
_entity_poly.pdbx_strand_id
1 'polypeptide(L)' 'MEVILLERISRLGQMGDTVKVKDGFARNFLLPQGKALRAN' A
#
# COMPACT_ATOMS: atom_id res chain seq x y z
N MET A 1 1.42 0.34 9.39
CA MET A 1 2.09 -0.62 8.48
C MET A 1 2.74 0.16 7.35
N GLU A 2 3.97 -0.18 6.99
CA GLU A 2 4.61 0.35 5.80
C GLU A 2 4.40 -0.61 4.63
N VAL A 3 4.03 -0.05 3.48
CA VAL A 3 3.71 -0.79 2.28
C VAL A 3 4.29 -0.09 1.05
N ILE A 4 4.69 -0.88 0.06
CA ILE A 4 5.18 -0.43 -1.24
C ILE A 4 4.01 -0.50 -2.21
N LEU A 5 3.65 0.62 -2.83
CA LEU A 5 2.53 0.67 -3.78
C LEU A 5 2.91 0.01 -5.11
N LEU A 6 2.05 -0.87 -5.62
CA LEU A 6 2.23 -1.53 -6.93
C LEU A 6 1.50 -0.79 -8.07
N GLU A 7 0.63 0.15 -7.73
CA GLU A 7 -0.08 1.00 -8.66
C GLU A 7 -0.15 2.44 -8.13
N ARG A 8 -0.43 3.39 -9.03
CA ARG A 8 -0.67 4.77 -8.62
C ARG A 8 -2.00 4.88 -7.89
N ILE A 9 -1.97 5.41 -6.67
CA ILE A 9 -3.18 5.68 -5.89
C ILE A 9 -3.26 7.18 -5.61
N SER A 10 -4.27 7.86 -6.16
CA SER A 10 -4.39 9.32 -6.21
C SER A 10 -4.27 10.06 -4.87
N ARG A 11 -4.50 9.38 -3.74
CA ARG A 11 -4.43 9.95 -2.37
C ARG A 11 -3.28 9.39 -1.51
N LEU A 12 -2.45 8.51 -2.07
CA LEU A 12 -1.41 7.79 -1.33
C LEU A 12 -0.04 8.01 -1.93
N GLY A 13 0.11 7.87 -3.25
CA GLY A 13 1.41 7.97 -3.91
C GLY A 13 1.44 7.36 -5.30
N GLN A 14 2.63 7.30 -5.87
CA GLN A 14 2.90 6.65 -7.13
C GLN A 14 3.31 5.18 -6.92
N MET A 15 3.36 4.42 -8.02
CA MET A 15 3.91 3.07 -8.00
C MET A 15 5.37 3.10 -7.53
N GLY A 16 5.74 2.19 -6.65
CA GLY A 16 7.08 2.07 -6.08
C GLY A 16 7.29 2.86 -4.79
N ASP A 17 6.39 3.79 -4.45
CA ASP A 17 6.50 4.57 -3.22
C ASP A 17 6.25 3.69 -1.99
N THR A 18 7.10 3.86 -0.98
CA THR A 18 6.89 3.28 0.35
C THR A 18 6.09 4.26 1.19
N VAL A 19 4.87 3.87 1.58
CA VAL A 19 3.94 4.73 2.31
C VAL A 19 3.51 4.07 3.62
N LYS A 20 3.36 4.89 4.66
CA LYS A 20 2.88 4.45 5.96
C LYS A 20 1.37 4.59 6.04
N VAL A 21 0.68 3.47 6.20
CA VAL A 21 -0.78 3.41 6.26
C VAL A 21 -1.26 2.74 7.55
N LYS A 22 -2.55 2.90 7.84
CA LYS A 22 -3.22 2.17 8.93
C LYS A 22 -3.23 0.68 8.63
N ASP A 23 -3.01 -0.13 9.67
CA ASP A 23 -2.87 -1.58 9.51
C ASP A 23 -4.12 -2.23 8.92
N GLY A 24 -5.32 -1.79 9.31
CA GLY A 24 -6.58 -2.28 8.75
C GLY A 24 -6.74 -1.97 7.25
N PHE A 25 -6.25 -0.82 6.79
CA PHE A 25 -6.32 -0.45 5.38
C PHE A 25 -5.36 -1.30 4.54
N ALA A 26 -4.14 -1.53 5.03
CA ALA A 26 -3.22 -2.44 4.36
C ALA A 26 -3.76 -3.88 4.33
N ARG A 27 -4.22 -4.41 5.48
CA ARG A 27 -4.66 -5.81 5.60
C ARG A 27 -5.96 -6.13 4.88
N ASN A 28 -6.93 -5.22 4.88
CA ASN A 28 -8.27 -5.50 4.36
C ASN A 28 -8.49 -5.03 2.92
N PHE A 29 -7.67 -4.09 2.42
CA PHE A 29 -7.86 -3.49 1.10
C PHE A 29 -6.62 -3.65 0.22
N LEU A 30 -5.46 -3.13 0.63
CA LEU A 30 -4.29 -3.07 -0.25
C LEU A 30 -3.66 -4.43 -0.54
N LEU A 31 -3.44 -5.24 0.49
CA LEU A 31 -2.79 -6.56 0.36
C LEU A 31 -3.68 -7.59 -0.36
N PRO A 32 -4.97 -7.76 -0.01
CA PRO A 32 -5.83 -8.74 -0.67
C PRO A 32 -6.10 -8.40 -2.15
N GLN A 33 -6.11 -7.11 -2.49
CA GLN A 33 -6.31 -6.66 -3.86
C GLN A 33 -5.01 -6.59 -4.68
N GLY A 34 -3.85 -6.93 -4.08
CA GLY A 34 -2.56 -6.86 -4.77
C GLY A 34 -2.13 -5.45 -5.16
N LYS A 35 -2.66 -4.41 -4.50
CA LYS A 35 -2.36 -3.00 -4.80
C LYS A 35 -1.08 -2.51 -4.12
N ALA A 36 -0.61 -3.22 -3.11
CA ALA A 36 0.63 -2.93 -2.41
C ALA A 36 1.29 -4.21 -1.88
N LEU A 37 2.59 -4.14 -1.62
CA LEU A 37 3.35 -5.15 -0.90
C LEU A 37 3.73 -4.64 0.49
N ARG A 38 3.91 -5.54 1.45
CA ARG A 38 4.44 -5.15 2.76
C ARG A 38 5.91 -4.76 2.61
N ALA A 39 6.28 -3.60 3.14
CA ALA A 39 7.69 -3.26 3.29
C ALA A 39 8.26 -4.09 4.45
N ASN A 40 9.37 -4.80 4.20
CA ASN A 40 10.09 -5.60 5.20
C ASN A 40 11.13 -4.73 5.93
#